data_AF-A0AA35SKW7-F1
#
_entry.id   AF-A0AA35SKW7-F1
#
_cell.length_a   1.000
_cell.length_b   1.000
_cell.length_c   1.000
_cell.angle_alpha   90.00
_cell.angle_beta   90.00
_cell.angle_gamma   90.00
#
_symmetry.space_group_name_H-M   'P 1'
#
loop_
_entity.id
_entity.type
_entity.pdbx_description
1 polymer ?
#
loop_
_entity_poly.entity_id
_entity_poly.type
_entity_poly.pdbx_seq_one_letter_code
_entity_poly.pdbx_strand_id
1 'polypeptide(L)'
;MEDTVMMLCKTESGALIKIRIDMLSNRPANSYLSLQGTKGCYEGTRGLGDVEKVWLADYHQQGKWQPLADFEEEFLPESWKNPPEEAVKAGDVTEEYFEMRGFVDSIINDTKSPIDVYDAMDFTVPGLVSEESIANGGKPVEVPDFRDID
;
A
#
# COMPACT_ATOMS: atom_id res chain seq x y z
N MET A 1 16.77 19.09 -4.67
CA MET A 1 15.56 18.25 -4.55
C MET A 1 15.33 17.67 -5.92
N GLU A 2 15.32 16.34 -6.01
CA GLU A 2 15.15 15.62 -7.27
C GLU A 2 13.67 15.66 -7.67
N ASP A 3 13.38 15.84 -8.96
CA ASP A 3 11.99 15.91 -9.43
C ASP A 3 11.27 14.57 -9.22
N THR A 4 11.97 13.47 -9.46
CA THR A 4 11.48 12.11 -9.24
C THR A 4 12.57 11.22 -8.69
N VAL A 5 12.20 10.38 -7.71
CA VAL A 5 13.05 9.38 -7.09
C VAL A 5 12.42 8.02 -7.27
N MET A 6 13.25 7.01 -7.56
CA MET A 6 12.82 5.62 -7.63
C MET A 6 13.66 4.77 -6.69
N MET A 7 12.99 4.07 -5.79
CA MET A 7 13.58 3.12 -4.87
C MET A 7 13.17 1.70 -5.27
N LEU A 8 14.16 0.80 -5.35
CA LEU A 8 13.95 -0.64 -5.51
C LEU A 8 14.36 -1.33 -4.21
N CYS A 9 13.42 -2.00 -3.57
CA CYS A 9 13.67 -2.79 -2.38
C CYS A 9 13.56 -4.28 -2.71
N LYS A 10 14.29 -5.09 -1.96
CA LYS A 10 14.16 -6.54 -1.97
C LYS A 10 13.86 -6.99 -0.55
N THR A 11 12.79 -7.76 -0.38
CA THR A 11 12.46 -8.36 0.92
C THR A 11 13.32 -9.59 1.18
N GLU A 12 13.35 -10.07 2.43
CA GLU A 12 14.03 -11.33 2.78
C GLU A 12 13.53 -12.53 1.96
N SER A 13 12.23 -12.56 1.67
CA SER A 13 11.59 -13.59 0.83
C SER A 13 11.94 -13.46 -0.67
N GLY A 14 12.67 -12.41 -1.06
CA GLY A 14 13.07 -12.13 -2.42
C GLY A 14 12.03 -11.40 -3.26
N ALA A 15 10.92 -10.94 -2.66
CA ALA A 15 9.96 -10.09 -3.33
C ALA A 15 10.58 -8.73 -3.65
N LEU A 16 10.16 -8.10 -4.74
CA LEU A 16 10.65 -6.80 -5.16
C LEU A 16 9.57 -5.75 -4.95
N ILE A 17 9.96 -4.63 -4.35
CA ILE A 17 9.09 -3.47 -4.16
C ILE A 17 9.70 -2.32 -4.95
N LYS A 18 8.91 -1.66 -5.79
CA LYS A 18 9.31 -0.46 -6.52
C LYS A 18 8.46 0.71 -6.06
N ILE A 19 9.10 1.72 -5.49
CA ILE A 19 8.45 2.94 -5.05
C ILE A 19 8.96 4.07 -5.93
N ARG A 20 8.04 4.87 -6.49
CA ARG A 20 8.38 6.10 -7.20
C ARG A 20 7.69 7.26 -6.52
N ILE A 21 8.48 8.24 -6.11
CA ILE A 21 7.99 9.50 -5.56
C ILE A 21 8.34 10.60 -6.54
N ASP A 22 7.39 11.49 -6.79
CA ASP A 22 7.56 12.67 -7.64
C ASP A 22 6.55 13.71 -7.19
N MET A 23 7.08 14.71 -6.48
CA MET A 23 6.32 15.78 -5.82
C MET A 23 6.47 17.12 -6.54
N LEU A 24 7.30 17.22 -7.59
CA LEU A 24 7.67 18.49 -8.22
C LEU A 24 7.23 18.61 -9.67
N SER A 25 7.08 17.49 -10.38
CA SER A 25 6.78 17.52 -11.80
C SER A 25 5.38 18.07 -12.07
N ASN A 26 5.23 18.91 -13.10
CA ASN A 26 3.93 19.39 -13.54
C ASN A 26 3.16 18.27 -14.26
N ARG A 27 2.34 17.53 -13.52
CA ARG A 27 1.54 16.41 -14.02
C ARG A 27 0.26 16.24 -13.19
N PRO A 28 -0.77 15.58 -13.71
CA PRO A 28 -1.90 15.15 -12.90
C PRO A 28 -1.46 14.26 -11.73
N ALA A 29 -2.15 14.38 -10.60
CA ALA A 29 -1.99 13.46 -9.49
C ALA A 29 -2.33 12.03 -9.93
N ASN A 30 -1.48 11.07 -9.56
CA ASN A 30 -1.70 9.67 -9.86
C ASN A 30 -0.98 8.80 -8.82
N SER A 31 -1.73 7.94 -8.14
CA SER A 31 -1.25 6.92 -7.21
C SER A 31 -1.39 5.56 -7.87
N TYR A 32 -0.44 5.20 -8.72
CA TYR A 32 -0.46 3.92 -9.40
C TYR A 32 0.09 2.82 -8.50
N LEU A 33 -0.77 1.86 -8.17
CA LEU A 33 -0.42 0.65 -7.43
C LEU A 33 -0.46 -0.55 -8.37
N SER A 34 0.46 -1.49 -8.16
CA SER A 34 0.45 -2.77 -8.85
C SER A 34 1.02 -3.84 -7.94
N LEU A 35 0.40 -5.02 -7.95
CA LEU A 35 0.84 -6.18 -7.19
C LEU A 35 0.85 -7.40 -8.09
N GLN A 36 1.88 -8.24 -7.98
CA GLN A 36 1.97 -9.45 -8.76
C GLN A 36 2.49 -10.62 -7.94
N GLY A 37 1.77 -11.74 -8.02
CA GLY A 37 2.15 -13.04 -7.49
C GLY A 37 1.93 -14.15 -8.53
N THR A 38 2.13 -15.39 -8.10
CA THR A 38 1.98 -16.57 -8.97
C THR A 38 0.53 -16.96 -9.23
N LYS A 39 -0.40 -16.51 -8.39
CA LYS A 39 -1.84 -16.83 -8.47
C LYS A 39 -2.73 -15.64 -8.78
N GLY A 40 -2.14 -14.45 -8.93
CA GLY A 40 -2.91 -13.27 -9.26
C GLY A 40 -2.06 -12.03 -9.42
N CYS A 41 -2.66 -11.00 -9.99
CA CYS A 41 -2.10 -9.67 -10.07
C CYS A 41 -3.18 -8.60 -10.03
N TYR A 42 -2.81 -7.41 -9.61
CA TYR A 42 -3.64 -6.22 -9.55
C TYR A 42 -2.91 -5.07 -10.24
N GLU A 43 -3.67 -4.24 -10.95
CA GLU A 43 -3.23 -2.93 -11.41
C GLU A 43 -4.29 -1.88 -11.10
N GLY A 44 -3.84 -0.79 -10.49
CA GLY A 44 -4.65 0.40 -10.27
C GLY A 44 -4.91 1.18 -11.56
N THR A 45 -5.64 2.28 -11.41
CA THR A 45 -6.02 3.14 -12.53
C THR A 45 -4.82 3.94 -13.06
N ARG A 46 -4.84 4.27 -14.35
CA ARG A 46 -3.86 5.16 -14.99
C ARG A 46 -4.48 6.41 -15.62
N GLY A 47 -5.74 6.71 -15.31
CA GLY A 47 -6.51 7.85 -15.82
C GLY A 47 -7.33 7.52 -17.08
N LEU A 48 -7.98 8.54 -17.66
CA LEU A 48 -8.79 8.46 -18.89
C LEU A 48 -9.90 7.39 -18.88
N GLY A 49 -10.53 7.16 -17.74
CA GLY A 49 -11.61 6.17 -17.59
C GLY A 49 -11.12 4.72 -17.45
N ASP A 50 -9.82 4.51 -17.23
CA ASP A 50 -9.29 3.23 -16.77
C ASP A 50 -9.90 2.84 -15.41
N VAL A 51 -10.06 1.54 -15.19
CA VAL A 51 -10.59 0.96 -13.96
C VAL A 51 -9.53 0.09 -13.30
N GLU A 52 -9.68 -0.07 -12.00
CA GLU A 52 -8.89 -1.02 -11.23
C GLU A 52 -9.20 -2.43 -11.71
N LYS A 53 -8.15 -3.23 -11.87
CA LYS A 53 -8.24 -4.53 -12.53
C LYS A 53 -7.43 -5.57 -11.79
N VAL A 54 -7.97 -6.77 -11.77
CA VAL A 54 -7.37 -7.95 -11.14
C VAL A 54 -7.41 -9.13 -12.10
N TRP A 55 -6.43 -10.00 -12.00
CA TRP A 55 -6.48 -11.35 -12.55
C TRP A 55 -6.22 -12.32 -11.41
N LEU A 56 -7.05 -13.35 -11.29
CA LEU A 56 -6.95 -14.39 -10.26
C LEU A 56 -7.00 -15.78 -10.92
N ALA A 57 -6.05 -16.65 -10.58
CA ALA A 57 -5.91 -17.97 -11.19
C ALA A 57 -7.15 -18.86 -10.96
N ASP A 58 -7.79 -18.71 -9.79
CA ASP A 58 -8.92 -19.53 -9.37
C ASP A 58 -10.25 -19.13 -10.05
N TYR A 59 -10.31 -17.97 -10.72
CA TYR A 59 -11.51 -17.48 -11.43
C TYR A 59 -11.51 -17.81 -12.92
N HIS A 60 -10.63 -18.73 -13.34
CA HIS A 60 -10.67 -19.50 -14.57
C HIS A 60 -10.84 -18.71 -15.90
N GLN A 61 -10.45 -17.44 -15.95
CA GLN A 61 -10.25 -16.71 -17.20
C GLN A 61 -8.77 -16.61 -17.52
N GLN A 62 -8.26 -17.54 -18.34
CA GLN A 62 -6.85 -17.54 -18.72
C GLN A 62 -6.46 -16.19 -19.35
N GLY A 63 -5.60 -15.44 -18.63
CA GLY A 63 -4.97 -14.22 -19.11
C GLY A 63 -5.91 -13.02 -19.35
N LYS A 64 -7.10 -12.96 -18.74
CA LYS A 64 -8.01 -11.81 -18.88
C LYS A 64 -8.13 -11.02 -17.60
N TRP A 65 -7.98 -9.71 -17.71
CA TRP A 65 -8.30 -8.77 -16.65
C TRP A 65 -9.81 -8.76 -16.36
N GLN A 66 -10.16 -8.62 -15.10
CA GLN A 66 -11.51 -8.37 -14.61
C GLN A 66 -11.50 -7.09 -13.77
N PRO A 67 -12.58 -6.28 -13.81
CA PRO A 67 -12.74 -5.15 -12.89
C PRO A 67 -12.60 -5.61 -11.43
N LEU A 68 -11.89 -4.84 -10.60
CA LEU A 68 -11.78 -5.15 -9.16
C LEU A 68 -13.17 -5.16 -8.48
N ALA A 69 -14.06 -4.25 -8.92
CA ALA A 69 -15.42 -4.10 -8.41
C ALA A 69 -16.26 -5.39 -8.52
N ASP A 70 -15.97 -6.27 -9.49
CA ASP A 70 -16.67 -7.55 -9.65
C ASP A 70 -16.48 -8.49 -8.44
N PHE A 71 -15.49 -8.22 -7.59
CA PHE A 71 -15.13 -9.04 -6.44
C PHE A 71 -15.45 -8.41 -5.08
N GLU A 72 -16.05 -7.22 -5.05
CA GLU A 72 -16.40 -6.53 -3.79
C GLU A 72 -17.33 -7.39 -2.92
N GLU A 73 -18.30 -8.06 -3.52
CA GLU A 73 -19.23 -8.90 -2.75
C GLU A 73 -18.55 -10.10 -2.08
N GLU A 74 -17.44 -10.58 -2.62
CA GLU A 74 -16.72 -11.72 -2.04
C GLU A 74 -15.64 -11.30 -1.04
N PHE A 75 -14.88 -10.23 -1.36
CA PHE A 75 -13.68 -9.88 -0.60
C PHE A 75 -13.76 -8.59 0.20
N LEU A 76 -14.73 -7.71 -0.07
CA LEU A 76 -14.83 -6.46 0.69
C LEU A 76 -15.29 -6.77 2.12
N PRO A 77 -14.59 -6.29 3.17
CA PRO A 77 -14.99 -6.55 4.54
C PRO A 77 -16.39 -5.99 4.84
N GLU A 78 -17.11 -6.64 5.76
CA GLU A 78 -18.49 -6.25 6.11
C GLU A 78 -18.59 -4.79 6.58
N SER A 79 -17.60 -4.30 7.32
CA SER A 79 -17.55 -2.91 7.78
C SER A 79 -17.44 -1.90 6.64
N TRP A 80 -16.92 -2.30 5.48
CA TRP A 80 -16.85 -1.45 4.29
C TRP A 80 -18.14 -1.52 3.47
N LYS A 81 -18.78 -2.70 3.41
CA LYS A 81 -20.10 -2.86 2.77
C LYS A 81 -21.20 -2.12 3.54
N ASN A 82 -21.15 -2.22 4.87
CA ASN A 82 -22.12 -1.66 5.80
C ASN A 82 -21.38 -0.82 6.86
N PRO A 83 -20.89 0.39 6.48
CA PRO A 83 -20.14 1.23 7.39
C PRO A 83 -20.97 1.73 8.57
N PRO A 84 -20.34 2.00 9.73
CA PRO A 84 -21.03 2.53 10.90
C PRO A 84 -21.77 3.83 10.58
N GLU A 85 -22.93 4.05 11.20
CA GLU A 85 -23.77 5.22 10.93
C GLU A 85 -23.03 6.53 11.22
N GLU A 86 -22.17 6.55 12.24
CA GLU A 86 -21.31 7.68 12.57
C GLU A 86 -20.28 7.99 11.47
N ALA A 87 -19.77 6.98 10.76
CA ALA A 87 -18.85 7.16 9.65
C ALA A 87 -19.56 7.83 8.48
N VAL A 88 -20.76 7.31 8.14
CA VAL A 88 -21.61 7.88 7.09
C VAL A 88 -22.05 9.31 7.42
N LYS A 89 -22.33 9.61 8.69
CA LYS A 89 -22.68 10.96 9.15
C LYS A 89 -21.52 11.95 9.08
N ALA A 90 -20.28 11.47 9.19
CA ALA A 90 -19.09 12.30 9.14
C ALA A 90 -18.74 12.78 7.71
N GLY A 91 -19.34 12.16 6.68
CA GLY A 91 -19.14 12.52 5.27
C GLY A 91 -18.83 11.28 4.43
N ASP A 92 -17.84 11.40 3.55
CA ASP A 92 -17.34 10.26 2.77
C ASP A 92 -16.63 9.28 3.71
N VAL A 93 -17.00 8.00 3.62
CA VAL A 93 -16.33 6.93 4.37
C VAL A 93 -15.01 6.63 3.68
N THR A 94 -13.92 7.16 4.24
CA THR A 94 -12.55 6.95 3.75
C THR A 94 -11.81 5.93 4.61
N GLU A 95 -10.69 5.45 4.10
CA GLU A 95 -9.72 4.64 4.83
C GLU A 95 -9.31 5.27 6.18
N GLU A 96 -9.23 6.61 6.22
CA GLU A 96 -8.83 7.39 7.40
C GLU A 96 -9.78 7.15 8.58
N TYR A 97 -11.09 6.95 8.33
CA TYR A 97 -12.04 6.62 9.39
C TYR A 97 -11.66 5.29 10.07
N PHE A 98 -11.40 4.25 9.27
CA PHE A 98 -11.09 2.93 9.80
C PHE A 98 -9.71 2.87 10.45
N GLU A 99 -8.73 3.59 9.91
CA GLU A 99 -7.40 3.74 10.52
C GLU A 99 -7.50 4.37 11.90
N MET A 100 -8.17 5.52 12.00
CA MET A 100 -8.35 6.23 13.27
C MET A 100 -9.19 5.43 14.26
N ARG A 101 -10.26 4.76 13.78
CA ARG A 101 -11.09 3.88 14.61
C ARG A 101 -10.27 2.73 15.16
N GLY A 102 -9.47 2.05 14.34
CA GLY A 102 -8.61 0.94 14.75
C GLY A 102 -7.58 1.36 15.81
N PHE A 103 -6.97 2.53 15.64
CA PHE A 103 -6.06 3.09 16.65
C PHE A 103 -6.77 3.38 17.98
N VAL A 104 -7.90 4.10 17.95
CA VAL A 104 -8.67 4.42 19.16
C VAL A 104 -9.18 3.16 19.86
N ASP A 105 -9.66 2.18 19.11
CA ASP A 105 -10.09 0.89 19.64
C ASP A 105 -8.98 0.16 20.36
N SER A 106 -7.75 0.19 19.82
CA SER A 106 -6.61 -0.43 20.46
C SER A 106 -6.32 0.17 21.84
N ILE A 107 -6.47 1.49 21.97
CA ILE A 107 -6.30 2.20 23.25
C ILE A 107 -7.41 1.85 24.23
N ILE A 108 -8.67 1.92 23.79
CA ILE A 108 -9.84 1.68 24.66
C ILE A 108 -9.86 0.25 25.20
N ASN A 109 -9.48 -0.72 24.36
CA ASN A 109 -9.55 -2.14 24.69
C ASN A 109 -8.22 -2.71 25.21
N ASP A 110 -7.19 -1.88 25.38
CA ASP A 110 -5.84 -2.30 25.80
C ASP A 110 -5.30 -3.44 24.92
N THR A 111 -5.39 -3.28 23.60
CA THR A 111 -4.89 -4.24 22.59
C THR A 111 -3.78 -3.63 21.75
N LYS A 112 -3.04 -4.48 21.03
CA LYS A 112 -2.01 -4.03 20.10
C LYS A 112 -2.62 -3.17 18.98
N SER A 113 -2.03 -2.02 18.71
CA SER A 113 -2.36 -1.20 17.54
C SER A 113 -2.23 -2.01 16.24
N PRO A 114 -3.15 -1.87 15.26
CA PRO A 114 -3.04 -2.53 13.96
C PRO A 114 -1.74 -2.24 13.21
N ILE A 115 -1.19 -1.05 13.39
CA ILE A 115 0.15 -0.65 12.96
C ILE A 115 0.90 -0.22 14.22
N ASP A 116 1.91 -1.00 14.64
CA ASP A 116 2.74 -0.66 15.79
C ASP A 116 3.97 0.18 15.39
N VAL A 117 4.85 0.47 16.37
CA VAL A 117 6.06 1.25 16.13
C VAL A 117 7.02 0.56 15.15
N TYR A 118 7.12 -0.76 15.17
CA TYR A 118 8.02 -1.52 14.31
C TYR A 118 7.45 -1.60 12.89
N ASP A 119 6.14 -1.80 12.75
CA ASP A 119 5.47 -1.75 11.45
C ASP A 119 5.65 -0.36 10.81
N ALA A 120 5.53 0.71 11.60
CA ALA A 120 5.80 2.08 11.14
C ALA A 120 7.27 2.28 10.73
N MET A 121 8.23 1.65 11.42
CA MET A 121 9.64 1.66 11.04
C MET A 121 9.87 0.93 9.71
N ASP A 122 9.21 -0.20 9.47
CA ASP A 122 9.34 -0.94 8.20
C ASP A 122 8.90 -0.11 6.99
N PHE A 123 7.94 0.81 7.17
CA PHE A 123 7.51 1.73 6.11
C PHE A 123 8.46 2.93 5.94
N THR A 124 9.09 3.37 7.02
CA THR A 124 9.83 4.64 7.09
C THR A 124 11.32 4.48 6.80
N VAL A 125 11.95 3.50 7.44
CA VAL A 125 13.41 3.30 7.43
C VAL A 125 13.95 3.06 6.02
N PRO A 126 13.33 2.23 5.14
CA PRO A 126 13.80 2.07 3.76
C PRO A 126 13.93 3.40 3.02
N GLY A 127 12.97 4.31 3.22
CA GLY A 127 13.01 5.65 2.65
C GLY A 127 14.17 6.48 3.20
N LEU A 128 14.40 6.44 4.51
CA LEU A 128 15.51 7.17 5.15
C LEU A 128 16.88 6.66 4.69
N VAL A 129 17.11 5.35 4.64
CA VAL A 129 18.39 4.77 4.18
C VAL A 129 18.59 4.89 2.67
N SER A 130 17.53 5.16 1.91
CA SER A 130 17.66 5.40 0.47
C SER A 130 18.53 6.62 0.13
N GLU A 131 18.63 7.61 1.03
CA GLU A 131 19.55 8.75 0.89
C GLU A 131 21.03 8.31 0.89
N GLU A 132 21.39 7.28 1.69
CA GLU A 132 22.72 6.69 1.65
C GLU A 132 22.96 5.96 0.32
N SER A 133 21.95 5.28 -0.21
CA SER A 133 22.03 4.67 -1.54
C SER A 133 22.31 5.72 -2.62
N ILE A 134 21.58 6.85 -2.60
CA ILE A 134 21.78 7.99 -3.51
C ILE A 134 23.21 8.54 -3.39
N ALA A 135 23.67 8.81 -2.16
CA ALA A 135 25.02 9.32 -1.91
C ALA A 135 26.13 8.38 -2.42
N ASN A 136 25.85 7.07 -2.44
CA ASN A 136 26.78 6.03 -2.88
C ASN A 136 26.60 5.62 -4.36
N GLY A 137 25.88 6.40 -5.16
CA GLY A 137 25.69 6.16 -6.59
C GLY A 137 24.69 5.05 -6.90
N GLY A 138 23.65 4.89 -6.07
CA GLY A 138 22.57 3.92 -6.24
C GLY A 138 22.93 2.50 -5.84
N LYS A 139 23.97 2.32 -5.00
CA LYS A 139 24.32 0.99 -4.49
C LYS A 139 23.25 0.49 -3.52
N PRO A 140 22.94 -0.82 -3.50
CA PRO A 140 22.08 -1.38 -2.47
C PRO A 140 22.62 -1.10 -1.07
N VAL A 141 21.71 -0.74 -0.16
CA VAL A 141 21.98 -0.52 1.27
C VAL A 141 21.05 -1.44 2.05
N GLU A 142 21.57 -2.06 3.10
CA GLU A 142 20.77 -2.90 4.00
C GLU A 142 19.85 -2.03 4.84
N VAL A 143 18.59 -2.46 4.98
CA VAL A 143 17.63 -1.80 5.86
C VAL A 143 17.78 -2.43 7.25
N PRO A 144 18.09 -1.66 8.31
CA PRO A 144 18.16 -2.20 9.66
C PRO A 144 16.82 -2.76 10.13
N ASP A 145 16.84 -3.94 10.77
CA ASP A 145 15.68 -4.46 11.48
C ASP A 145 15.65 -3.89 12.91
N PHE A 146 14.64 -3.06 13.18
CA PHE A 146 14.47 -2.40 14.47
C PHE A 146 13.91 -3.33 15.56
N ARG A 147 13.50 -4.54 15.22
CA ARG A 147 13.10 -5.57 16.19
C ARG A 147 14.30 -6.25 16.84
N ASP A 148 15.46 -6.19 16.19
CA ASP A 148 16.71 -6.84 16.61
C ASP A 148 17.74 -5.86 17.21
N ILE A 149 17.34 -4.61 17.49
CA ILE A 149 18.22 -3.60 18.10
C ILE A 149 18.08 -3.67 19.63
N ASP A 150 19.18 -3.99 20.31
CA ASP A 150 19.35 -3.96 21.77
C ASP A 150 19.14 -2.57 22.39
#